data_AF-A0A150SDX0-F1
#
_entry.id   AF-A0A150SDX0-F1
#
_cell.length_a   1.000
_cell.length_b   1.000
_cell.length_c   1.000
_cell.angle_alpha   90.00
_cell.angle_beta   90.00
_cell.angle_gamma   90.00
#
_symmetry.space_group_name_H-M   'P 1'
#
loop_
_entity.id
_entity.type
_entity.pdbx_description
1 polymer ?
#
loop_
_entity_poly.entity_id
_entity_poly.type
_entity_poly.pdbx_seq_one_letter_code
_entity_poly.pdbx_strand_id
1 'polypeptide(L)'
;MAYAYPFELQQQAALLHYTSVAGATAAVADAIRSAYRAAMDGDDNLAAFHAGVDPYLAYLKDYTWGSDAIKSHQGNMFYDLVTYELDASVSADAARAAARYVHYLHGVNPLGLVYLSNMGAYGAERSASEFYHTWFHDGSERWDRVGVSTYGPAPGFLTGGPSPSYDKDGCCPDGCGSPENNAICDAEPVSPPKDQPAQKSYKDFNTSWPLNSWAVTENSNGYQASYIRLLSKLVR
;
A
#
# COMPACT_ATOMS: atom_id res chain seq x y z
N MET A 1 -3.85 -3.48 -24.98
CA MET A 1 -4.00 -2.84 -23.65
C MET A 1 -4.03 -1.34 -23.88
N ALA A 2 -5.08 -0.63 -23.47
CA ALA A 2 -5.18 0.82 -23.69
C ALA A 2 -4.78 1.64 -22.44
N TYR A 3 -4.57 0.96 -21.30
CA TYR A 3 -4.32 1.58 -20.00
C TYR A 3 -3.50 0.63 -19.11
N ALA A 4 -2.62 1.17 -18.27
CA ALA A 4 -1.80 0.42 -17.30
C ALA A 4 -1.98 1.08 -15.94
N TYR A 5 -2.43 0.31 -14.96
CA TYR A 5 -2.85 0.83 -13.66
C TYR A 5 -2.72 -0.21 -12.54
N PRO A 6 -2.57 0.22 -11.27
CA PRO A 6 -2.03 -0.64 -10.22
C PRO A 6 -3.02 -1.69 -9.70
N PHE A 7 -4.30 -1.62 -10.07
CA PHE A 7 -5.30 -2.63 -9.70
C PHE A 7 -5.28 -3.88 -10.61
N GLU A 8 -4.57 -3.82 -11.75
CA GLU A 8 -4.41 -4.93 -12.69
C GLU A 8 -2.95 -5.39 -12.85
N LEU A 9 -2.11 -5.13 -11.83
CA LEU A 9 -0.69 -5.48 -11.89
C LEU A 9 -0.47 -6.95 -12.26
N GLN A 10 -1.27 -7.87 -11.73
CA GLN A 10 -1.07 -9.30 -11.96
C GLN A 10 -1.24 -9.67 -13.43
N GLN A 11 -2.27 -9.13 -14.09
CA GLN A 11 -2.54 -9.31 -15.51
C GLN A 11 -1.44 -8.66 -16.34
N GLN A 12 -1.03 -7.44 -15.99
CA GLN A 12 0.07 -6.72 -16.65
C GLN A 12 1.39 -7.48 -16.56
N ALA A 13 1.75 -7.97 -15.38
CA ALA A 13 2.96 -8.74 -15.14
C ALA A 13 2.94 -10.08 -15.88
N ALA A 14 1.80 -10.77 -15.94
CA ALA A 14 1.68 -12.00 -16.70
C ALA A 14 1.87 -11.77 -18.21
N LEU A 15 1.29 -10.70 -18.75
CA LEU A 15 1.46 -10.32 -20.15
C LEU A 15 2.92 -9.97 -20.46
N LEU A 16 3.56 -9.16 -19.63
CA LEU A 16 4.97 -8.82 -19.81
C LEU A 16 5.88 -10.05 -19.67
N HIS A 17 5.60 -10.94 -18.71
CA HIS A 17 6.33 -12.19 -18.57
C HIS A 17 6.24 -13.05 -19.84
N TYR A 18 5.06 -13.16 -20.46
CA TYR A 18 4.90 -13.85 -21.73
C TYR A 18 5.88 -13.35 -22.80
N THR A 19 6.18 -12.04 -22.85
CA THR A 19 7.13 -11.46 -23.82
C THR A 19 8.56 -11.97 -23.67
N SER A 20 8.90 -12.55 -22.52
CA SER A 20 10.25 -13.06 -22.19
C SER A 20 10.36 -14.59 -22.25
N VAL A 21 9.25 -15.30 -22.49
CA VAL A 21 9.24 -16.78 -22.50
C VAL A 21 9.73 -17.30 -23.85
N ALA A 22 10.54 -18.36 -23.82
CA ALA A 22 11.00 -19.04 -25.03
C ALA A 22 9.81 -19.56 -25.86
N GLY A 23 9.78 -19.22 -27.15
CA GLY A 23 8.68 -19.60 -28.04
C GLY A 23 7.46 -18.67 -28.01
N ALA A 24 7.53 -17.53 -27.31
CA ALA A 24 6.51 -16.50 -27.43
C ALA A 24 6.41 -15.99 -28.88
N THR A 25 5.17 -15.76 -29.34
CA THR A 25 4.94 -15.27 -30.70
C THR A 25 5.44 -13.83 -30.80
N ALA A 26 6.45 -13.58 -31.65
CA ALA A 26 7.13 -12.29 -31.75
C ALA A 26 6.14 -11.11 -31.92
N ALA A 27 5.21 -11.21 -32.87
CA ALA A 27 4.22 -10.16 -33.11
C ALA A 27 3.32 -9.87 -31.89
N VAL A 28 2.99 -10.89 -31.08
CA VAL A 28 2.20 -10.72 -29.86
C VAL A 28 3.04 -10.10 -28.76
N ALA A 29 4.29 -10.55 -28.60
CA ALA A 29 5.23 -9.98 -27.63
C ALA A 29 5.48 -8.49 -27.91
N ASP A 30 5.73 -8.11 -29.17
CA ASP A 30 5.94 -6.73 -29.59
C ASP A 30 4.69 -5.87 -29.36
N ALA A 31 3.50 -6.40 -29.64
CA ALA A 31 2.24 -5.71 -29.39
C ALA A 31 2.00 -5.46 -27.88
N ILE A 32 2.32 -6.43 -27.02
CA ILE A 32 2.22 -6.28 -25.56
C ILE A 32 3.20 -5.22 -25.06
N ARG A 33 4.48 -5.31 -25.46
CA ARG A 33 5.54 -4.37 -25.04
C ARG A 33 5.20 -2.95 -25.45
N SER A 34 4.77 -2.76 -26.70
CA SER A 34 4.37 -1.45 -27.24
C SER A 34 3.15 -0.89 -26.50
N ALA A 35 2.13 -1.71 -26.26
CA ALA A 35 0.92 -1.29 -25.55
C ALA A 35 1.21 -0.89 -24.10
N TYR A 36 2.01 -1.68 -23.38
CA TYR A 36 2.39 -1.37 -22.01
C TYR A 36 3.24 -0.09 -21.93
N ARG A 37 4.25 0.04 -22.81
CA ARG A 37 5.09 1.25 -22.86
C ARG A 37 4.26 2.50 -23.12
N ALA A 38 3.36 2.48 -24.10
CA ALA A 38 2.48 3.60 -24.39
C ALA A 38 1.54 3.94 -23.22
N ALA A 39 1.01 2.91 -22.53
CA ALA A 39 0.15 3.12 -21.37
C ALA A 39 0.89 3.74 -20.17
N MET A 40 2.19 3.48 -20.02
CA MET A 40 3.02 4.09 -18.98
C MET A 40 3.32 5.59 -19.23
N ASP A 41 3.11 6.12 -20.43
CA ASP A 41 3.13 7.58 -20.69
C ASP A 41 1.84 8.29 -20.23
N GLY A 42 0.84 7.54 -19.75
CA GLY A 42 -0.44 8.10 -19.33
C GLY A 42 -0.35 9.06 -18.15
N ASP A 43 -1.40 9.88 -17.98
CA ASP A 43 -1.51 10.96 -17.01
C ASP A 43 -1.22 10.51 -15.57
N ASP A 44 -1.67 9.31 -15.20
CA ASP A 44 -1.52 8.77 -13.85
C ASP A 44 -0.16 8.04 -13.62
N ASN A 45 0.71 7.96 -14.64
CA ASN A 45 1.99 7.25 -14.63
C ASN A 45 3.20 8.20 -14.80
N LEU A 46 3.98 8.11 -15.90
CA LEU A 46 5.18 8.93 -16.12
C LEU A 46 4.84 10.42 -16.15
N ALA A 47 3.69 10.81 -16.71
CA ALA A 47 3.25 12.20 -16.72
C ALA A 47 3.05 12.76 -15.30
N ALA A 48 2.36 12.03 -14.41
CA ALA A 48 2.23 12.43 -13.00
C ALA A 48 3.57 12.51 -12.27
N PHE A 49 4.48 11.58 -12.56
CA PHE A 49 5.84 11.58 -12.01
C PHE A 49 6.63 12.82 -12.44
N HIS A 50 6.65 13.14 -13.74
CA HIS A 50 7.36 14.30 -14.29
C HIS A 50 6.76 15.63 -13.86
N ALA A 51 5.43 15.70 -13.74
CA ALA A 51 4.73 16.88 -13.26
C ALA A 51 4.82 17.06 -11.74
N GLY A 52 5.28 16.05 -10.99
CA GLY A 52 5.36 16.11 -9.53
C GLY A 52 3.99 16.29 -8.87
N VAL A 53 2.96 15.61 -9.39
CA VAL A 53 1.55 15.78 -8.96
C VAL A 53 1.38 15.50 -7.47
N ASP A 54 2.10 14.51 -6.94
CA ASP A 54 2.11 14.18 -5.53
C ASP A 54 3.31 14.84 -4.83
N PRO A 55 3.12 15.68 -3.80
CA PRO A 55 4.22 16.28 -3.05
C PRO A 55 5.13 15.25 -2.36
N TYR A 56 4.65 14.01 -2.17
CA TYR A 56 5.42 12.88 -1.63
C TYR A 56 5.99 11.99 -2.74
N LEU A 57 5.87 12.39 -4.00
CA LEU A 57 6.47 11.79 -5.20
C LEU A 57 6.04 10.34 -5.49
N ALA A 58 4.97 9.86 -4.86
CA ALA A 58 4.45 8.52 -5.02
C ALA A 58 2.96 8.55 -5.42
N TYR A 59 2.63 9.28 -6.49
CA TYR A 59 1.25 9.56 -6.87
C TYR A 59 0.38 8.29 -6.95
N LEU A 60 -0.83 8.39 -6.41
CA LEU A 60 -1.87 7.39 -6.58
C LEU A 60 -3.20 8.14 -6.71
N LYS A 61 -3.92 7.86 -7.78
CA LYS A 61 -5.22 8.49 -8.06
C LYS A 61 -6.29 8.10 -7.05
N ASP A 62 -6.41 6.80 -6.82
CA ASP A 62 -7.48 6.21 -6.02
C ASP A 62 -6.91 5.52 -4.78
N TYR A 63 -7.32 6.00 -3.60
CA TYR A 63 -7.02 5.34 -2.32
C TYR A 63 -8.23 4.51 -1.90
N THR A 64 -8.01 3.22 -1.70
CA THR A 64 -8.99 2.25 -1.21
C THR A 64 -8.40 1.48 -0.04
N TRP A 65 -9.20 0.60 0.57
CA TRP A 65 -8.65 -0.42 1.47
C TRP A 65 -7.50 -1.17 0.77
N GLY A 66 -6.34 -1.23 1.43
CA GLY A 66 -5.14 -1.88 0.90
C GLY A 66 -4.30 -0.97 0.01
N SER A 67 -4.42 0.35 0.15
CA SER A 67 -3.71 1.33 -0.67
C SER A 67 -2.19 1.19 -0.62
N ASP A 68 -1.60 0.68 0.47
CA ASP A 68 -0.15 0.43 0.52
C ASP A 68 0.30 -0.71 -0.41
N ALA A 69 -0.57 -1.69 -0.66
CA ALA A 69 -0.33 -2.69 -1.70
C ALA A 69 -0.43 -2.08 -3.10
N ILE A 70 -1.38 -1.16 -3.30
CA ILE A 70 -1.56 -0.45 -4.57
C ILE A 70 -0.37 0.47 -4.84
N LYS A 71 0.19 1.13 -3.81
CA LYS A 71 1.47 1.86 -3.89
C LYS A 71 2.60 0.93 -4.32
N SER A 72 2.69 -0.25 -3.71
CA SER A 72 3.66 -1.27 -4.10
C SER A 72 3.47 -1.73 -5.55
N HIS A 73 2.22 -1.88 -6.00
CA HIS A 73 1.92 -2.23 -7.39
C HIS A 73 2.37 -1.16 -8.37
N GLN A 74 2.06 0.11 -8.10
CA GLN A 74 2.46 1.22 -8.95
C GLN A 74 3.99 1.32 -9.06
N GLY A 75 4.71 1.15 -7.96
CA GLY A 75 6.18 1.07 -7.99
C GLY A 75 6.69 -0.10 -8.83
N ASN A 76 6.06 -1.28 -8.72
CA ASN A 76 6.42 -2.44 -9.55
C ASN A 76 6.18 -2.16 -11.03
N MET A 77 5.08 -1.49 -11.41
CA MET A 77 4.79 -1.12 -12.80
C MET A 77 5.87 -0.20 -13.38
N PHE A 78 6.30 0.81 -12.61
CA PHE A 78 7.44 1.63 -13.04
C PHE A 78 8.69 0.78 -13.24
N TYR A 79 9.00 -0.12 -12.32
CA TYR A 79 10.19 -0.96 -12.45
C TYR A 79 10.08 -2.03 -13.56
N ASP A 80 8.87 -2.38 -14.01
CA ASP A 80 8.67 -3.28 -15.15
C ASP A 80 9.17 -2.65 -16.47
N LEU A 81 9.14 -1.31 -16.62
CA LEU A 81 9.79 -0.62 -17.76
C LEU A 81 11.29 -0.93 -17.85
N VAL A 82 11.94 -1.04 -16.68
CA VAL A 82 13.37 -1.35 -16.55
C VAL A 82 13.60 -2.84 -16.74
N THR A 83 12.84 -3.67 -16.04
CA THR A 83 12.99 -5.14 -16.05
C THR A 83 12.86 -5.72 -17.45
N TYR A 84 11.93 -5.20 -18.24
CA TYR A 84 11.67 -5.67 -19.59
C TYR A 84 12.38 -4.83 -20.67
N GLU A 85 13.21 -3.85 -20.30
CA GLU A 85 13.97 -3.00 -21.22
C GLU A 85 13.06 -2.36 -22.29
N LEU A 86 11.93 -1.78 -21.86
CA LEU A 86 10.90 -1.30 -22.77
C LEU A 86 11.28 0.00 -23.48
N ASP A 87 12.06 0.85 -22.81
CA ASP A 87 12.57 2.11 -23.35
C ASP A 87 13.74 2.63 -22.49
N ALA A 88 14.94 2.66 -23.10
CA ALA A 88 16.15 3.09 -22.42
C ALA A 88 16.12 4.58 -22.03
N SER A 89 15.36 5.42 -22.73
CA SER A 89 15.31 6.87 -22.49
C SER A 89 14.61 7.22 -21.17
N VAL A 90 13.67 6.37 -20.72
CA VAL A 90 12.92 6.57 -19.47
C VAL A 90 13.35 5.63 -18.34
N SER A 91 14.26 4.70 -18.59
CA SER A 91 14.64 3.66 -17.61
C SER A 91 15.17 4.25 -16.30
N ALA A 92 15.97 5.32 -16.36
CA ALA A 92 16.46 6.01 -15.17
C ALA A 92 15.32 6.67 -14.37
N ASP A 93 14.33 7.23 -15.06
CA ASP A 93 13.18 7.88 -14.45
C ASP A 93 12.25 6.87 -13.81
N ALA A 94 11.99 5.77 -14.51
CA ALA A 94 11.21 4.64 -14.06
C ALA A 94 11.80 4.01 -12.78
N ALA A 95 13.12 3.79 -12.73
CA ALA A 95 13.79 3.31 -11.52
C ALA A 95 13.66 4.31 -10.35
N ARG A 96 13.79 5.63 -10.62
CA ARG A 96 13.59 6.66 -9.59
C ARG A 96 12.15 6.70 -9.10
N ALA A 97 11.17 6.64 -10.01
CA ALA A 97 9.75 6.60 -9.67
C ALA A 97 9.43 5.39 -8.78
N ALA A 98 9.88 4.19 -9.17
CA ALA A 98 9.72 2.98 -8.36
C ALA A 98 10.26 3.14 -6.93
N ALA A 99 11.44 3.75 -6.77
CA ALA A 99 12.02 4.02 -5.45
C ALA A 99 11.19 4.99 -4.60
N ARG A 100 10.50 5.96 -5.21
CA ARG A 100 9.61 6.88 -4.47
C ARG A 100 8.46 6.14 -3.79
N TYR A 101 7.93 5.07 -4.38
CA TYR A 101 6.90 4.26 -3.73
C TYR A 101 7.45 3.49 -2.52
N VAL A 102 8.68 3.00 -2.56
CA VAL A 102 9.33 2.42 -1.36
C VAL A 102 9.55 3.48 -0.30
N HIS A 103 10.05 4.66 -0.68
CA HIS A 103 10.21 5.77 0.26
C HIS A 103 8.88 6.20 0.89
N TYR A 104 7.78 6.21 0.15
CA TYR A 104 6.44 6.49 0.68
C TYR A 104 6.04 5.47 1.76
N LEU A 105 6.24 4.18 1.50
CA LEU A 105 5.97 3.10 2.47
C LEU A 105 6.91 3.19 3.69
N HIS A 106 8.08 3.78 3.52
CA HIS A 106 9.12 3.98 4.55
C HIS A 106 9.10 5.38 5.17
N GLY A 107 7.98 6.11 5.09
CA GLY A 107 7.79 7.34 5.86
C GLY A 107 7.88 8.65 5.09
N VAL A 108 8.17 8.64 3.78
CA VAL A 108 8.02 9.83 2.92
C VAL A 108 6.56 9.97 2.49
N ASN A 109 5.71 10.26 3.47
CA ASN A 109 4.26 10.43 3.32
C ASN A 109 3.77 11.52 4.31
N PRO A 110 2.52 12.00 4.20
CA PRO A 110 2.06 13.12 5.02
C PRO A 110 1.95 12.83 6.52
N LEU A 111 2.10 11.57 6.93
CA LEU A 111 2.09 11.17 8.33
C LEU A 111 3.51 11.02 8.90
N GLY A 112 4.54 10.99 8.04
CA GLY A 112 5.90 10.67 8.44
C GLY A 112 5.99 9.27 9.06
N LEU A 113 5.18 8.33 8.57
CA LEU A 113 4.98 7.01 9.19
C LEU A 113 5.53 5.90 8.28
N VAL A 114 6.38 5.04 8.82
CA VAL A 114 6.71 3.75 8.20
C VAL A 114 5.50 2.81 8.36
N TYR A 115 4.84 2.44 7.26
CA TYR A 115 3.64 1.58 7.29
C TYR A 115 3.94 0.09 7.60
N LEU A 116 5.19 -0.22 7.92
CA LEU A 116 5.58 -1.54 8.43
C LEU A 116 5.51 -1.56 9.95
N SER A 117 5.01 -2.64 10.53
CA SER A 117 4.87 -2.78 11.98
C SER A 117 6.20 -2.79 12.72
N ASN A 118 6.22 -2.18 13.91
CA ASN A 118 7.27 -2.32 14.94
C ASN A 118 8.73 -2.22 14.40
N MET A 119 9.00 -1.24 13.52
CA MET A 119 10.30 -1.11 12.85
C MET A 119 11.35 -0.32 13.65
N GLY A 120 11.07 0.01 14.92
CA GLY A 120 11.95 0.84 15.76
C GLY A 120 13.36 0.26 15.90
N ALA A 121 13.48 -1.05 16.15
CA ALA A 121 14.76 -1.74 16.22
C ALA A 121 15.54 -1.77 14.89
N TYR A 122 14.88 -1.39 13.79
CA TYR A 122 15.42 -1.36 12.43
C TYR A 122 15.59 0.07 11.90
N GLY A 123 15.54 1.07 12.78
CA GLY A 123 15.84 2.46 12.47
C GLY A 123 14.64 3.34 12.10
N ALA A 124 13.41 2.84 12.17
CA ALA A 124 12.23 3.67 11.99
C ALA A 124 11.94 4.48 13.28
N GLU A 125 11.99 5.81 13.21
CA GLU A 125 11.58 6.68 14.33
C GLU A 125 10.07 6.59 14.59
N ARG A 126 9.28 6.42 13.52
CA ARG A 126 7.82 6.28 13.57
C ARG A 126 7.41 5.18 12.61
N SER A 127 6.84 4.11 13.16
CA SER A 127 6.32 2.98 12.40
C SER A 127 4.96 2.55 12.95
N ALA A 128 4.19 1.78 12.18
CA ALA A 128 2.91 1.24 12.65
C ALA A 128 3.10 0.53 14.01
N SER A 129 2.46 1.06 15.04
CA SER A 129 2.66 0.67 16.44
C SER A 129 1.70 -0.41 16.92
N GLU A 130 0.55 -0.55 16.25
CA GLU A 130 -0.46 -1.59 16.41
C GLU A 130 -1.21 -1.72 15.08
N PHE A 131 -1.83 -2.87 14.80
CA PHE A 131 -2.63 -3.08 13.60
C PHE A 131 -3.60 -4.25 13.77
N TYR A 132 -4.69 -4.25 12.99
CA TYR A 132 -5.68 -5.32 13.05
C TYR A 132 -5.09 -6.66 12.61
N HIS A 133 -4.98 -7.59 13.56
CA HIS A 133 -4.59 -8.98 13.31
C HIS A 133 -4.94 -9.87 14.50
N THR A 134 -5.42 -11.09 14.27
CA THR A 134 -5.89 -11.98 15.35
C THR A 134 -4.82 -12.31 16.40
N TRP A 135 -3.54 -12.41 16.01
CA TRP A 135 -2.45 -12.67 16.97
C TRP A 135 -1.99 -11.42 17.73
N PHE A 136 -2.29 -10.23 17.19
CA PHE A 136 -1.88 -8.92 17.72
C PHE A 136 -3.14 -8.12 18.11
N HIS A 137 -4.09 -8.80 18.72
CA HIS A 137 -5.41 -8.24 19.00
C HIS A 137 -5.32 -7.10 20.03
N ASP A 138 -6.31 -6.21 19.96
CA ASP A 138 -6.53 -5.12 20.92
C ASP A 138 -6.56 -5.65 22.36
N GLY A 139 -5.76 -5.08 23.24
CA GLY A 139 -5.65 -5.47 24.65
C GLY A 139 -4.74 -6.68 24.92
N SER A 140 -4.02 -7.20 23.92
CA SER A 140 -2.99 -8.22 24.17
C SER A 140 -1.86 -7.67 25.03
N GLU A 141 -1.70 -8.19 26.26
CA GLU A 141 -0.61 -7.80 27.17
C GLU A 141 0.80 -8.00 26.59
N ARG A 142 0.93 -8.87 25.59
CA ARG A 142 2.21 -9.24 24.97
C ARG A 142 2.45 -8.55 23.64
N TRP A 143 1.45 -8.47 22.76
CA TRP A 143 1.71 -8.23 21.33
C TRP A 143 0.88 -7.12 20.69
N ASP A 144 0.12 -6.36 21.45
CA ASP A 144 -0.82 -5.36 20.93
C ASP A 144 -0.10 -4.11 20.37
N ARG A 145 0.33 -3.21 21.27
CA ARG A 145 0.93 -1.93 20.91
C ARG A 145 2.37 -1.81 21.37
N VAL A 146 3.23 -1.29 20.49
CA VAL A 146 4.62 -0.92 20.81
C VAL A 146 4.64 0.10 21.96
N GLY A 147 5.43 -0.17 22.99
CA GLY A 147 5.60 0.71 24.14
C GLY A 147 4.50 0.62 25.20
N VAL A 148 3.46 -0.18 24.98
CA VAL A 148 2.39 -0.47 25.95
C VAL A 148 2.37 -1.95 26.32
N SER A 149 2.25 -2.82 25.32
CA SER A 149 2.38 -4.26 25.52
C SER A 149 3.84 -4.67 25.69
N THR A 150 4.07 -5.88 26.21
CA THR A 150 5.42 -6.39 26.52
C THR A 150 6.37 -6.33 25.32
N TYR A 151 5.88 -6.58 24.11
CA TYR A 151 6.69 -6.65 22.89
C TYR A 151 6.20 -5.76 21.75
N GLY A 152 4.90 -5.43 21.69
CA GLY A 152 4.26 -4.92 20.48
C GLY A 152 4.08 -6.01 19.42
N PRO A 153 3.48 -5.70 18.27
CA PRO A 153 3.27 -6.69 17.24
C PRO A 153 4.61 -7.07 16.61
N ALA A 154 4.68 -8.23 15.96
CA ALA A 154 5.91 -8.64 15.29
C ALA A 154 6.32 -7.60 14.21
N PRO A 155 7.63 -7.37 13.99
CA PRO A 155 8.09 -6.33 13.07
C PRO A 155 7.95 -6.70 11.60
N GLY A 156 7.77 -5.71 10.74
CA GLY A 156 7.91 -5.85 9.28
C GLY A 156 6.64 -6.23 8.50
N PHE A 157 5.47 -6.22 9.15
CA PHE A 157 4.19 -6.41 8.46
C PHE A 157 3.74 -5.11 7.82
N LEU A 158 3.52 -5.13 6.50
CA LEU A 158 2.92 -4.01 5.82
C LEU A 158 1.41 -3.94 6.12
N THR A 159 0.96 -2.83 6.69
CA THR A 159 -0.46 -2.56 6.98
C THR A 159 -1.25 -2.19 5.72
N GLY A 160 -2.58 -2.11 5.82
CA GLY A 160 -3.45 -1.78 4.69
C GLY A 160 -3.21 -0.40 4.08
N GLY A 161 -2.88 0.59 4.92
CA GLY A 161 -2.58 1.96 4.49
C GLY A 161 -3.80 2.87 4.44
N PRO A 162 -3.62 4.12 3.94
CA PRO A 162 -4.69 5.12 3.95
C PRO A 162 -5.96 4.67 3.20
N SER A 163 -7.11 4.82 3.84
CA SER A 163 -8.41 4.36 3.35
C SER A 163 -9.48 5.44 3.60
N PRO A 164 -9.70 6.37 2.64
CA PRO A 164 -10.64 7.49 2.83
C PRO A 164 -12.10 7.08 2.92
N SER A 165 -12.45 5.86 2.49
CA SER A 165 -13.78 5.28 2.62
C SER A 165 -14.02 4.59 3.97
N TYR A 166 -13.07 4.65 4.90
CA TYR A 166 -13.23 4.07 6.23
C TYR A 166 -14.40 4.72 6.97
N ASP A 167 -15.23 3.86 7.57
CA ASP A 167 -16.22 4.25 8.57
C ASP A 167 -16.41 3.11 9.59
N LYS A 168 -16.96 3.46 10.75
CA LYS A 168 -17.47 2.45 11.69
C LYS A 168 -18.70 1.76 11.11
N ASP A 169 -19.06 0.62 11.67
CA ASP A 169 -20.23 -0.13 11.22
C ASP A 169 -21.50 0.71 11.32
N GLY A 170 -22.42 0.52 10.35
CA GLY A 170 -23.70 1.21 10.32
C GLY A 170 -24.61 0.92 11.52
N CYS A 171 -24.28 -0.09 12.33
CA CYS A 171 -24.95 -0.36 13.59
C CYS A 171 -24.69 0.73 14.65
N CYS A 172 -23.57 1.46 14.57
CA CYS A 172 -23.24 2.46 15.56
C CYS A 172 -24.17 3.69 15.53
N PRO A 173 -24.47 4.33 16.67
CA PRO A 173 -23.93 4.03 18.01
C PRO A 173 -24.68 2.94 18.79
N ASP A 174 -25.97 2.72 18.53
CA ASP A 174 -26.85 1.96 19.45
C ASP A 174 -27.44 0.66 18.90
N GLY A 175 -27.17 0.32 17.64
CA GLY A 175 -27.76 -0.80 16.90
C GLY A 175 -26.92 -2.08 16.84
N CYS A 176 -25.82 -2.18 17.60
CA CYS A 176 -24.83 -3.25 17.48
C CYS A 176 -25.19 -4.52 18.30
N GLY A 177 -26.49 -4.78 18.49
CA GLY A 177 -27.02 -6.02 19.06
C GLY A 177 -26.86 -6.20 20.58
N SER A 178 -25.97 -5.47 21.25
CA SER A 178 -25.87 -5.46 22.71
C SER A 178 -25.27 -4.14 23.26
N PRO A 179 -25.51 -3.80 24.54
CA PRO A 179 -24.89 -2.64 25.17
C PRO A 179 -23.36 -2.68 25.14
N GLU A 180 -22.76 -3.87 25.25
CA GLU A 180 -21.30 -4.04 25.22
C GLU A 180 -20.73 -3.69 23.85
N ASN A 181 -21.37 -4.11 22.76
CA ASN A 181 -20.94 -3.78 21.41
C ASN A 181 -21.18 -2.31 21.08
N ASN A 182 -22.30 -1.74 21.53
CA ASN A 182 -22.58 -0.30 21.40
C ASN A 182 -21.50 0.55 22.10
N ALA A 183 -20.99 0.09 23.25
CA ALA A 183 -19.92 0.80 23.96
C ALA A 183 -18.61 0.86 23.14
N ILE A 184 -18.35 -0.10 22.25
CA ILE A 184 -17.16 -0.10 21.39
C ILE A 184 -17.24 0.99 20.30
N CYS A 185 -18.45 1.39 19.88
CA CYS A 185 -18.65 2.42 18.85
C CYS A 185 -17.98 3.77 19.16
N ASP A 186 -17.69 4.04 20.43
CA ASP A 186 -17.03 5.25 20.93
C ASP A 186 -15.82 4.92 21.82
N ALA A 187 -15.28 3.69 21.76
CA ALA A 187 -14.11 3.27 22.55
C ALA A 187 -12.85 4.06 22.19
N GLU A 188 -12.75 4.56 20.96
CA GLU A 188 -11.66 5.43 20.51
C GLU A 188 -12.10 6.38 19.38
N PRO A 189 -11.40 7.51 19.18
CA PRO A 189 -11.73 8.44 18.10
C PRO A 189 -11.52 7.81 16.71
N VAL A 190 -12.53 7.97 15.84
CA VAL A 190 -12.47 7.51 14.43
C VAL A 190 -11.94 8.57 13.46
N SER A 191 -11.67 9.80 13.91
CA SER A 191 -11.01 10.85 13.12
C SER A 191 -9.71 11.28 13.80
N PRO A 192 -8.54 11.08 13.15
CA PRO A 192 -8.32 10.25 11.95
C PRO A 192 -8.67 8.78 12.22
N PRO A 193 -8.90 7.92 11.19
CA PRO A 193 -8.68 8.16 9.76
C PRO A 193 -9.86 8.78 9.00
N LYS A 194 -11.05 8.82 9.60
CA LYS A 194 -12.25 9.45 9.02
C LYS A 194 -12.06 10.95 8.87
N ASP A 195 -12.72 11.54 7.87
CA ASP A 195 -12.73 12.99 7.61
C ASP A 195 -11.34 13.59 7.36
N GLN A 196 -10.42 12.78 6.83
CA GLN A 196 -9.08 13.20 6.42
C GLN A 196 -8.92 13.20 4.88
N PRO A 197 -8.02 14.02 4.32
CA PRO A 197 -7.57 13.86 2.94
C PRO A 197 -7.03 12.44 2.70
N ALA A 198 -7.18 11.91 1.48
CA ALA A 198 -6.92 10.50 1.18
C ALA A 198 -5.59 9.94 1.72
N GLN A 199 -4.47 10.64 1.55
CA GLN A 199 -3.16 10.19 2.05
C GLN A 199 -3.00 10.25 3.59
N LYS A 200 -3.90 10.96 4.27
CA LYS A 200 -3.95 11.11 5.73
C LYS A 200 -5.04 10.25 6.38
N SER A 201 -5.83 9.52 5.59
CA SER A 201 -6.89 8.64 6.08
C SER A 201 -6.33 7.35 6.68
N TYR A 202 -5.41 7.47 7.63
CA TYR A 202 -4.79 6.37 8.36
C TYR A 202 -4.62 6.73 9.85
N LYS A 203 -4.74 5.71 10.70
CA LYS A 203 -4.46 5.74 12.14
C LYS A 203 -3.91 4.37 12.51
N ASP A 204 -3.02 4.31 13.51
CA ASP A 204 -2.66 3.07 14.20
C ASP A 204 -3.79 2.72 15.19
N PHE A 205 -4.52 1.63 14.92
CA PHE A 205 -5.57 1.06 15.76
C PHE A 205 -5.91 -0.35 15.27
N ASN A 206 -6.37 -1.21 16.18
CA ASN A 206 -6.72 -2.60 15.91
C ASN A 206 -8.04 -3.04 16.54
N THR A 207 -8.84 -2.09 17.05
CA THR A 207 -10.17 -2.37 17.57
C THR A 207 -11.04 -2.99 16.49
N SER A 208 -11.66 -4.12 16.83
CA SER A 208 -12.46 -4.91 15.91
C SER A 208 -13.82 -4.25 15.65
N TRP A 209 -14.78 -5.03 15.19
CA TRP A 209 -16.16 -4.62 15.04
C TRP A 209 -16.69 -4.04 16.36
N PRO A 210 -17.46 -2.93 16.34
CA PRO A 210 -17.97 -2.20 15.17
C PRO A 210 -17.07 -1.05 14.68
N LEU A 211 -15.85 -0.88 15.17
CA LEU A 211 -14.94 0.17 14.66
C LEU A 211 -14.22 -0.21 13.37
N ASN A 212 -14.19 -1.50 13.01
CA ASN A 212 -13.77 -1.99 11.69
C ASN A 212 -12.34 -1.54 11.28
N SER A 213 -11.40 -1.51 12.22
CA SER A 213 -10.01 -1.07 11.97
C SER A 213 -9.31 -1.80 10.82
N TRP A 214 -9.75 -3.02 10.51
CA TRP A 214 -9.25 -3.82 9.40
C TRP A 214 -9.26 -3.07 8.06
N ALA A 215 -10.20 -2.14 7.85
CA ALA A 215 -10.32 -1.38 6.62
C ALA A 215 -9.19 -0.37 6.40
N VAL A 216 -8.30 -0.22 7.38
CA VAL A 216 -7.18 0.72 7.41
C VAL A 216 -5.87 0.00 7.75
N THR A 217 -5.83 -0.79 8.82
CA THR A 217 -4.56 -1.31 9.38
C THR A 217 -4.29 -2.78 9.11
N GLU A 218 -5.26 -3.57 8.64
CA GLU A 218 -5.08 -5.01 8.42
C GLU A 218 -3.92 -5.30 7.46
N ASN A 219 -3.06 -6.25 7.82
CA ASN A 219 -2.01 -6.74 6.94
C ASN A 219 -2.54 -7.88 6.04
N SER A 220 -1.85 -8.11 4.93
CA SER A 220 -2.13 -9.26 4.06
C SER A 220 -0.87 -9.80 3.41
N ASN A 221 -0.85 -11.12 3.14
CA ASN A 221 0.18 -11.74 2.32
C ASN A 221 0.26 -11.09 0.93
N GLY A 222 -0.87 -10.63 0.37
CA GLY A 222 -0.90 -9.93 -0.91
C GLY A 222 -0.19 -8.57 -0.86
N TYR A 223 -0.34 -7.85 0.26
CA TYR A 223 0.32 -6.56 0.48
C TYR A 223 1.82 -6.79 0.65
N GLN A 224 2.18 -7.74 1.51
CA GLN A 224 3.56 -8.11 1.80
C GLN A 224 4.31 -8.59 0.55
N ALA A 225 3.71 -9.47 -0.26
CA ALA A 225 4.34 -9.98 -1.47
C ALA A 225 4.63 -8.88 -2.49
N SER A 226 3.69 -7.95 -2.67
CA SER A 226 3.84 -6.81 -3.58
C SER A 226 4.94 -5.85 -3.14
N TYR A 227 5.01 -5.58 -1.84
CA TYR A 227 6.06 -4.78 -1.24
C TYR A 227 7.44 -5.45 -1.35
N ILE A 228 7.56 -6.73 -0.99
CA ILE A 228 8.83 -7.48 -1.10
C ILE A 228 9.29 -7.51 -2.56
N ARG A 229 8.37 -7.74 -3.52
CA ARG A 229 8.69 -7.71 -4.95
C ARG A 229 9.28 -6.36 -5.35
N LEU A 230 8.66 -5.25 -4.95
CA LEU A 230 9.18 -3.92 -5.24
C LEU A 230 10.53 -3.67 -4.56
N LEU A 231 10.63 -3.96 -3.26
CA LEU A 231 11.85 -3.76 -2.48
C LEU A 231 13.03 -4.52 -3.08
N SER A 232 12.81 -5.77 -3.50
CA SER A 232 13.84 -6.63 -4.11
C SER A 232 14.50 -6.04 -5.36
N LYS A 233 13.87 -5.05 -6.00
CA LYS A 233 14.42 -4.36 -7.18
C LYS A 233 15.45 -3.29 -6.81
N LEU A 234 15.42 -2.82 -5.56
CA LEU A 234 16.15 -1.62 -5.11
C LEU A 234 17.21 -1.93 -4.05
N VAL A 235 17.08 -3.06 -3.35
CA VAL A 235 18.10 -3.54 -2.42
C VAL A 235 19.05 -4.50 -3.15
N ARG A 236 20.35 -4.37 -2.88
CA ARG A 236 21.43 -5.19 -3.45
C ARG A 236 22.12 -5.98 -2.36
#